data_AF-A0A1M5BBI5-F1
#
_entry.id   AF-A0A1M5BBI5-F1
#
_cell.length_a   1.000
_cell.length_b   1.000
_cell.length_c   1.000
_cell.angle_alpha   90.00
_cell.angle_beta   90.00
_cell.angle_gamma   90.00
#
_symmetry.space_group_name_H-M   'P 1'
#
loop_
_entity.id
_entity.type
_entity.pdbx_description
1 polymer ?
#
loop_
_entity_poly.entity_id
_entity_poly.type
_entity_poly.pdbx_seq_one_letter_code
_entity_poly.pdbx_strand_id
1 'polypeptide(L)'
;MKEKGIAIDFDRNFKRLHNIFEEEGYLVHDPTGETYSETRTDYEASISGSIGSKLKISRTIKPVIYQQKEGKVLLLQKGVVLVEN
;
A
#
# COMPACT_ATOMS: atom_id res chain seq x y z
N MET A 1 -21.35 0.92 23.58
CA MET A 1 -20.75 2.19 23.08
C MET A 1 -19.27 2.40 23.51
N LYS A 2 -18.47 1.36 23.79
CA LYS A 2 -17.05 1.53 24.21
C LYS A 2 -16.01 1.46 23.06
N GLU A 3 -16.35 0.91 21.90
CA GLU A 3 -15.38 0.71 20.80
C GLU A 3 -15.00 1.99 20.05
N LYS A 4 -15.90 2.97 19.93
CA LYS A 4 -15.66 4.19 19.15
C LYS A 4 -14.54 5.09 19.73
N GLY A 5 -14.36 5.12 21.05
CA GLY A 5 -13.35 5.96 21.69
C GLY A 5 -11.92 5.46 21.46
N ILE A 6 -11.73 4.14 21.44
CA ILE A 6 -10.41 3.53 21.33
C ILE A 6 -9.83 3.71 19.92
N ALA A 7 -10.66 3.59 18.88
CA ALA A 7 -10.23 3.78 17.49
C ALA A 7 -9.73 5.21 17.20
N ILE A 8 -10.32 6.23 17.85
CA ILE A 8 -9.94 7.64 17.69
C ILE A 8 -8.56 7.90 18.30
N ASP A 9 -8.24 7.28 19.44
CA ASP A 9 -6.93 7.42 20.08
C ASP A 9 -5.81 6.81 19.23
N PHE A 10 -6.08 5.73 18.51
CA PHE A 10 -5.10 5.11 17.61
C PHE A 10 -4.85 5.94 16.34
N ASP A 11 -5.86 6.58 15.76
CA ASP A 11 -5.70 7.37 14.54
C ASP A 11 -4.67 8.49 14.71
N ARG A 12 -4.68 9.19 15.86
CA ARG A 12 -3.68 10.21 16.19
C ARG A 12 -2.27 9.63 16.26
N ASN A 13 -2.12 8.44 16.86
CA ASN A 13 -0.82 7.79 17.00
C ASN A 13 -0.31 7.30 15.65
N PHE A 14 -1.17 6.74 14.79
CA PHE A 14 -0.82 6.34 13.44
C PHE A 14 -0.43 7.54 12.57
N LYS A 15 -1.13 8.67 12.68
CA LYS A 15 -0.74 9.92 12.00
C LYS A 15 0.65 10.39 12.43
N ARG A 16 0.94 10.38 13.74
CA ARG A 16 2.29 10.72 14.23
C ARG A 16 3.36 9.77 13.69
N LEU A 17 3.09 8.46 13.69
CA LEU A 17 4.00 7.47 13.13
C LEU A 17 4.23 7.69 11.63
N HIS A 18 3.16 7.99 10.89
CA HIS A 18 3.22 8.27 9.45
C HIS A 18 4.08 9.50 9.16
N ASN A 19 3.91 10.60 9.91
CA ASN A 19 4.74 11.79 9.75
C ASN A 19 6.23 11.50 10.00
N ILE A 20 6.55 10.73 11.05
CA ILE A 20 7.94 10.31 11.32
C ILE A 20 8.48 9.46 10.17
N PHE A 21 7.65 8.58 9.61
CA PHE A 21 8.04 7.76 8.47
C PHE A 21 8.33 8.63 7.25
N GLU A 22 7.50 9.62 6.95
CA GLU A 22 7.75 10.57 5.86
C GLU A 22 9.02 11.39 6.08
N GLU A 23 9.27 11.89 7.30
CA GLU A 23 10.48 12.64 7.67
C GLU A 23 11.75 11.81 7.48
N GLU A 24 11.68 10.51 7.77
CA GLU A 24 12.77 9.53 7.56
C GLU A 24 12.86 9.01 6.11
N GLY A 25 12.05 9.57 5.20
CA GLY A 25 12.05 9.28 3.78
C GLY A 25 11.33 7.99 3.39
N TYR A 26 10.49 7.41 4.25
CA TYR A 26 9.64 6.28 3.89
C TYR A 26 8.40 6.74 3.13
N LEU A 27 8.07 6.04 2.05
CA LEU A 27 6.86 6.25 1.26
C LEU A 27 5.98 5.01 1.37
N VAL A 28 4.80 5.18 1.96
CA VAL A 28 3.78 4.13 2.05
C VAL A 28 2.79 4.33 0.90
N HIS A 29 2.77 3.39 -0.04
CA HIS A 29 1.95 3.46 -1.23
C HIS A 29 0.82 2.43 -1.20
N ASP A 30 -0.42 2.91 -1.35
CA ASP A 30 -1.61 2.08 -1.52
C ASP A 30 -2.04 2.12 -3.00
N PRO A 31 -1.74 1.08 -3.80
CA PRO A 31 -2.11 1.05 -5.22
C PRO A 31 -3.59 0.68 -5.47
N THR A 32 -4.46 0.71 -4.45
CA THR A 32 -5.89 0.42 -4.63
C THR A 32 -6.51 1.36 -5.67
N GLY A 33 -7.18 0.79 -6.67
CA GLY A 33 -7.79 1.54 -7.78
C GLY A 33 -6.87 1.80 -8.97
N GLU A 34 -5.56 1.51 -8.86
CA GLU A 34 -4.63 1.58 -9.99
C GLU A 34 -4.87 0.46 -11.01
N THR A 35 -4.46 0.71 -12.25
CA THR A 35 -4.40 -0.31 -13.28
C THR A 35 -3.34 -1.34 -12.91
N TYR A 36 -3.71 -2.62 -12.93
CA TYR A 36 -2.75 -3.69 -12.69
C TYR A 36 -1.80 -3.83 -13.87
N SER A 37 -0.51 -3.93 -13.57
CA SER A 37 0.53 -4.30 -14.53
C SER A 37 1.35 -5.47 -14.00
N GLU A 38 1.47 -6.53 -14.80
CA GLU A 38 2.31 -7.70 -14.48
C GLU A 38 3.81 -7.38 -14.49
N THR A 39 4.21 -6.28 -15.14
CA THR A 39 5.62 -5.86 -15.21
C THR A 39 6.11 -5.18 -13.93
N ARG A 40 5.18 -4.78 -13.05
CA ARG A 40 5.55 -4.20 -11.76
C ARG A 40 5.99 -5.30 -10.80
N THR A 41 7.11 -5.06 -10.13
CA THR A 41 7.76 -6.02 -9.23
C THR A 41 7.62 -5.66 -7.76
N ASP A 42 6.97 -4.53 -7.48
CA ASP A 42 6.81 -3.94 -6.16
C ASP A 42 5.53 -4.37 -5.43
N TYR A 43 4.70 -5.18 -6.07
CA TYR A 43 3.61 -5.88 -5.41
C TYR A 43 3.51 -7.34 -5.88
N GLU A 44 2.89 -8.16 -5.03
CA GLU A 44 2.44 -9.52 -5.34
C GLU A 44 0.92 -9.48 -5.51
N ALA A 45 0.45 -9.99 -6.64
CA ALA A 45 -0.97 -9.97 -6.98
C ALA A 45 -1.62 -11.33 -6.84
N SER A 46 -2.79 -11.34 -6.19
CA SER A 46 -3.74 -12.45 -6.26
C SER A 46 -4.82 -12.09 -7.28
N ILE A 47 -4.81 -12.77 -8.43
CA ILE A 47 -5.75 -12.50 -9.51
C ILE A 47 -6.99 -13.37 -9.31
N SER A 48 -8.14 -12.74 -9.08
CA SER A 48 -9.44 -13.37 -9.02
C SER A 48 -10.21 -13.03 -10.30
N GLY A 49 -10.15 -13.90 -11.31
CA GLY A 49 -10.82 -13.66 -12.60
C GLY A 49 -10.07 -14.22 -13.81
N SER A 50 -10.61 -14.01 -15.01
CA SER A 50 -9.98 -14.43 -16.27
C SER A 50 -8.92 -13.42 -16.74
N ILE A 51 -7.71 -13.90 -17.02
CA ILE A 51 -6.62 -13.14 -17.62
C ILE A 51 -7.06 -12.69 -19.03
N GLY A 52 -7.11 -11.39 -19.30
CA GLY A 52 -7.44 -10.85 -20.64
C GLY A 52 -8.28 -9.57 -20.69
N SER A 53 -8.73 -9.04 -19.55
CA SER A 53 -9.44 -7.74 -19.46
C SER A 53 -8.58 -6.70 -18.73
N LYS A 54 -8.99 -5.41 -18.74
CA LYS A 54 -8.26 -4.33 -18.04
C LYS A 54 -8.31 -4.55 -16.53
N LEU A 55 -7.43 -5.41 -16.04
CA LEU A 55 -7.31 -5.76 -14.64
C LEU A 55 -7.00 -4.52 -13.81
N LYS A 56 -7.69 -4.38 -12.68
CA LYS A 56 -7.47 -3.31 -11.72
C LYS A 56 -7.18 -3.89 -10.36
N ILE A 57 -6.38 -3.16 -9.59
CA ILE A 57 -6.16 -3.49 -8.19
C ILE A 57 -7.44 -3.12 -7.44
N SER A 58 -8.23 -4.12 -7.06
CA SER A 58 -9.49 -3.90 -6.35
C SER A 58 -9.25 -3.55 -4.89
N ARG A 59 -8.19 -4.11 -4.30
CA ARG A 59 -7.84 -3.87 -2.90
C ARG A 59 -6.37 -4.14 -2.60
N THR A 60 -5.77 -3.26 -1.81
CA THR A 60 -4.48 -3.50 -1.16
C THR A 60 -4.68 -4.18 0.19
N ILE A 61 -4.05 -5.36 0.35
CA ILE A 61 -3.99 -6.10 1.62
C ILE A 61 -2.81 -5.62 2.45
N LYS A 62 -1.67 -5.35 1.80
CA LYS A 62 -0.48 -4.76 2.41
C LYS A 62 0.08 -3.67 1.49
N PRO A 63 0.39 -2.47 2.00
CA PRO A 63 0.92 -1.40 1.16
C PRO A 63 2.34 -1.71 0.70
N VAL A 64 2.73 -1.09 -0.40
CA VAL A 64 4.12 -1.05 -0.85
C VAL A 64 4.86 -0.02 0.00
N ILE A 65 6.05 -0.35 0.49
CA ILE A 65 6.87 0.61 1.25
C ILE A 65 8.18 0.83 0.51
N TYR A 66 8.44 2.07 0.15
CA TYR A 66 9.72 2.52 -0.36
C TYR A 66 10.46 3.34 0.70
N GLN A 67 11.77 3.49 0.52
CA GLN A 67 12.57 4.45 1.25
C GLN A 67 13.42 5.25 0.28
N GLN A 68 13.33 6.57 0.39
CA GLN A 68 14.17 7.52 -0.33
C GLN A 68 15.39 7.84 0.54
N LYS A 69 16.57 7.35 0.13
CA LYS A 69 17.85 7.64 0.78
C LYS A 69 18.87 8.05 -0.28
N GLU A 70 19.58 9.15 -0.03
CA GLU A 70 20.67 9.63 -0.91
C GLU A 70 20.27 9.76 -2.39
N GLY A 71 19.02 10.19 -2.65
CA GLY A 71 18.48 10.34 -4.01
C GLY A 71 18.08 9.03 -4.70
N LYS A 72 18.18 7.89 -4.02
CA LYS A 72 17.71 6.58 -4.51
C LYS A 72 16.41 6.20 -3.83
N VAL A 73 15.52 5.57 -4.60
CA VAL A 73 14.28 4.95 -4.09
C VAL A 73 14.52 3.45 -3.98
N LEU A 74 14.49 2.93 -2.76
CA LEU A 74 14.64 1.51 -2.46
C LEU A 74 13.28 0.92 -2.10
N LEU A 75 12.91 -0.19 -2.73
CA LEU A 75 11.76 -0.99 -2.30
C LEU A 75 12.13 -1.76 -1.03
N LEU A 76 11.45 -1.47 0.08
CA LEU A 76 11.65 -2.14 1.37
C LEU A 76 10.62 -3.24 1.62
N GLN A 77 9.38 -3.03 1.16
CA GLN A 77 8.30 -4.00 1.31
C GLN A 77 7.48 -4.06 0.03
N LYS A 78 7.32 -5.27 -0.51
CA LYS A 78 6.34 -5.52 -1.57
C LYS A 78 4.92 -5.38 -1.03
N GLY A 79 4.07 -4.72 -1.80
CA GLY A 79 2.65 -4.74 -1.55
C GLY A 79 2.06 -6.13 -1.79
N VAL A 80 0.90 -6.39 -1.18
CA VAL A 80 0.08 -7.56 -1.52
C VAL A 80 -1.27 -7.03 -1.95
N VAL A 81 -1.65 -7.34 -3.18
CA VAL A 81 -2.82 -6.75 -3.82
C VAL A 81 -3.77 -7.82 -4.35
N LEU A 82 -5.06 -7.54 -4.29
CA LEU A 82 -6.10 -8.31 -4.95
C LEU A 82 -6.42 -7.62 -6.28
N VAL A 83 -6.52 -8.42 -7.33
CA VAL A 83 -6.72 -7.95 -8.70
C VAL A 83 -7.96 -8.63 -9.26
N GLU A 84 -8.85 -7.82 -9.81
CA GLU A 84 -10.14 -8.23 -10.37
C GLU A 84 -10.38 -7.51 -11.71
N ASN A 85 -11.36 -7.99 -12.49
CA ASN A 85 -11.74 -7.37 -13.76
C ASN A 85 -12.98 -6.47 -13.68
#